data_AF-A0A0F9HIF7-F1
#
_entry.id   AF-A0A0F9HIF7-F1
#
_cell.length_a   1.000
_cell.length_b   1.000
_cell.length_c   1.000
_cell.angle_alpha   90.00
_cell.angle_beta   90.00
_cell.angle_gamma   90.00
#
_symmetry.space_group_name_H-M   'P 1'
#
loop_
_entity.id
_entity.type
_entity.pdbx_description
1 polymer ?
#
loop_
_entity_poly.entity_id
_entity_poly.type
_entity_poly.pdbx_seq_one_letter_code
_entity_poly.pdbx_strand_id
1 'polypeptide(L)'
;MDKKKRSMKKYFLTLIMTIFTFSLVLGYAGPTVTIKAETQEEELEKISEELERLGSVANTLEKSLALVAEYVKPSVVSITTVKVFKHPKRRFHGDRPGDRPERRRDPFRDFFGDDFFDRFMPRQRPPEGEFKTKSLGSGVIVDKRGYILTNNHVVADVDELKVKL
;
A
#
# COMPACT_ATOMS: atom_id res chain seq x y z
N MET A 1 80.28 -33.13 -9.52
CA MET A 1 79.16 -34.10 -9.53
C MET A 1 77.87 -33.46 -10.11
N ASP A 2 77.98 -32.71 -11.23
CA ASP A 2 76.95 -31.71 -11.60
C ASP A 2 76.38 -31.85 -13.04
N LYS A 3 76.91 -32.78 -13.85
CA LYS A 3 76.42 -33.01 -15.22
C LYS A 3 75.15 -33.87 -15.29
N LYS A 4 74.92 -34.79 -14.33
CA LYS A 4 73.76 -35.70 -14.32
C LYS A 4 72.44 -34.99 -13.99
N LYS A 5 72.50 -34.00 -13.08
CA LYS A 5 71.32 -33.19 -12.66
C LYS A 5 70.84 -32.24 -13.77
N ARG A 6 71.76 -31.72 -14.58
CA ARG A 6 71.45 -30.84 -15.74
C ARG A 6 70.84 -31.61 -16.91
N SER A 7 71.17 -32.90 -17.08
CA SER A 7 70.58 -33.78 -18.09
C SER A 7 69.14 -34.19 -17.72
N MET A 8 68.90 -34.59 -16.48
CA MET A 8 67.55 -34.93 -15.98
C MET A 8 66.55 -33.77 -16.11
N LYS A 9 66.98 -32.53 -15.86
CA LYS A 9 66.13 -31.33 -16.05
C LYS A 9 65.76 -31.08 -17.52
N LYS A 10 66.65 -31.43 -18.47
CA LYS A 10 66.35 -31.31 -19.91
C LYS A 10 65.27 -32.29 -20.33
N TYR A 11 65.37 -33.56 -19.88
CA TYR A 11 64.34 -34.58 -20.15
C TYR A 11 62.99 -34.24 -19.51
N PHE A 12 63.02 -33.68 -18.29
CA PHE A 12 61.82 -33.22 -17.61
C PHE A 12 61.14 -32.06 -18.33
N LEU A 13 61.93 -31.08 -18.82
CA LEU A 13 61.42 -29.96 -19.59
C LEU A 13 60.86 -30.40 -20.95
N THR A 14 61.52 -31.34 -21.64
CA THR A 14 60.99 -31.90 -22.90
C THR A 14 59.71 -32.68 -22.68
N LEU A 15 59.57 -33.42 -21.57
CA LEU A 15 58.35 -34.16 -21.23
C LEU A 15 57.16 -33.21 -20.97
N ILE A 16 57.39 -32.11 -20.24
CA ILE A 16 56.35 -31.09 -20.01
C ILE A 16 55.96 -30.42 -21.33
N MET A 17 56.93 -30.09 -22.19
CA MET A 17 56.64 -29.51 -23.51
C MET A 17 55.87 -30.48 -24.40
N THR A 18 56.15 -31.78 -24.38
CA THR A 18 55.38 -32.75 -25.17
C THR A 18 53.98 -32.97 -24.62
N ILE A 19 53.78 -32.96 -23.30
CA ILE A 19 52.44 -33.03 -22.70
C ILE A 19 51.64 -31.76 -23.02
N PHE A 20 52.30 -30.59 -23.00
CA PHE A 20 51.65 -29.32 -23.31
C PHE A 20 51.28 -29.22 -24.79
N THR A 21 52.15 -29.65 -25.71
CA THR A 21 51.83 -29.70 -27.14
C THR A 21 50.76 -30.75 -27.43
N PHE A 22 50.79 -31.91 -26.80
CA PHE A 22 49.76 -32.93 -26.96
C PHE A 22 48.40 -32.47 -26.40
N SER A 23 48.39 -31.75 -25.27
CA SER A 23 47.19 -31.10 -24.71
C SER A 23 46.64 -30.01 -25.63
N LEU A 24 47.52 -29.20 -26.25
CA LEU A 24 47.13 -28.17 -27.21
C LEU A 24 46.53 -28.80 -28.49
N VAL A 25 47.11 -29.91 -28.97
CA VAL A 25 46.65 -30.66 -30.15
C VAL A 25 45.34 -31.39 -29.85
N LEU A 26 45.18 -32.01 -28.69
CA LEU A 26 43.89 -32.58 -28.24
C LEU A 26 42.83 -31.50 -28.01
N GLY A 27 43.23 -30.30 -27.57
CA GLY A 27 42.35 -29.14 -27.48
C GLY A 27 41.87 -28.64 -28.85
N TYR A 28 42.64 -28.89 -29.92
CA TYR A 28 42.28 -28.55 -31.30
C TYR A 28 41.61 -29.70 -32.08
N ALA A 29 41.86 -30.96 -31.70
CA ALA A 29 41.43 -32.16 -32.43
C ALA A 29 40.49 -33.09 -31.63
N GLY A 30 40.06 -32.70 -30.43
CA GLY A 30 38.93 -33.33 -29.78
C GLY A 30 37.68 -33.16 -30.65
N PRO A 31 36.70 -34.09 -30.59
CA PRO A 31 35.42 -33.84 -31.23
C PRO A 31 34.92 -32.51 -30.65
N THR A 32 34.82 -31.50 -31.51
CA THR A 32 34.01 -30.34 -31.17
C THR A 32 32.64 -30.93 -30.91
N VAL A 33 32.28 -31.07 -29.64
CA VAL A 33 30.89 -31.12 -29.24
C VAL A 33 30.40 -29.75 -29.65
N THR A 34 30.00 -29.68 -30.92
CA THR A 34 29.10 -28.68 -31.45
C THR A 34 27.84 -28.91 -30.66
N ILE A 35 27.80 -28.37 -29.44
CA ILE A 35 26.53 -27.94 -28.87
C ILE A 35 26.07 -26.92 -29.89
N LYS A 36 25.26 -27.39 -30.82
CA LYS A 36 24.55 -26.55 -31.76
C LYS A 36 23.83 -25.55 -30.86
N ALA A 37 24.32 -24.31 -30.80
CA ALA A 37 23.71 -23.21 -30.07
C ALA A 37 22.40 -22.77 -30.76
N GLU A 38 21.64 -23.73 -31.26
CA GLU A 38 20.42 -23.56 -32.04
C GLU A 38 19.20 -23.89 -31.17
N THR A 39 19.41 -24.49 -29.97
CA THR A 39 18.34 -24.75 -29.00
C THR A 39 18.08 -23.60 -28.03
N GLN A 40 19.03 -22.69 -27.77
CA GLN A 40 18.80 -21.56 -26.85
C GLN A 40 18.14 -20.36 -27.53
N GLU A 41 18.43 -20.08 -28.80
CA GLU A 41 17.86 -18.91 -29.49
C GLU A 41 16.36 -19.08 -29.77
N GLU A 42 15.90 -20.26 -30.23
CA GLU A 42 14.46 -20.54 -30.41
C GLU A 42 13.68 -20.56 -29.08
N GLU A 43 14.28 -21.07 -28.01
CA GLU A 43 13.62 -21.17 -26.70
C GLU A 43 13.54 -19.79 -26.02
N LEU A 44 14.58 -18.96 -26.19
CA LEU A 44 14.59 -17.57 -25.76
C LEU A 44 13.61 -16.70 -26.58
N GLU A 45 13.43 -16.97 -27.88
CA GLU A 45 12.46 -16.28 -28.74
C GLU A 45 11.02 -16.69 -28.43
N LYS A 46 10.76 -17.97 -28.14
CA LYS A 46 9.45 -18.43 -27.64
C LYS A 46 9.10 -17.82 -26.28
N ILE A 47 10.08 -17.73 -25.38
CA ILE A 47 9.87 -17.10 -24.07
C ILE A 47 9.62 -15.59 -24.20
N SER A 48 10.32 -14.88 -25.09
CA SER A 48 10.07 -13.46 -25.31
C SER A 48 8.69 -13.21 -25.93
N GLU A 49 8.28 -14.03 -26.91
CA GLU A 49 6.92 -13.99 -27.47
C GLU A 49 5.85 -14.30 -26.42
N GLU A 50 6.05 -15.30 -25.56
CA GLU A 50 5.13 -15.65 -24.47
C GLU A 50 5.01 -14.51 -23.46
N LEU A 51 6.14 -13.87 -23.11
CA LEU A 51 6.17 -12.74 -22.18
C LEU A 51 5.50 -11.50 -22.78
N GLU A 52 5.68 -11.24 -24.08
CA GLU A 52 5.01 -10.18 -24.81
C GLU A 52 3.50 -10.45 -24.91
N ARG A 53 3.10 -11.71 -25.15
CA ARG A 53 1.70 -12.15 -25.11
C ARG A 53 1.10 -11.94 -23.73
N LEU A 54 1.75 -12.38 -22.66
CA LEU A 54 1.30 -12.15 -21.28
C LEU A 54 1.18 -10.66 -20.97
N GLY A 55 2.15 -9.85 -21.42
CA GLY A 55 2.10 -8.40 -21.30
C GLY A 55 0.94 -7.77 -22.07
N SER A 56 0.66 -8.24 -23.29
CA SER A 56 -0.45 -7.75 -24.11
C SER A 56 -1.81 -8.14 -23.52
N VAL A 57 -1.93 -9.35 -22.99
CA VAL A 57 -3.15 -9.83 -22.30
C VAL A 57 -3.38 -9.05 -21.02
N ALA A 58 -2.33 -8.81 -20.23
CA ALA A 58 -2.42 -7.97 -19.03
C ALA A 58 -2.86 -6.54 -19.37
N ASN A 59 -2.28 -5.93 -20.40
CA ASN A 59 -2.68 -4.61 -20.89
C ASN A 59 -4.12 -4.60 -21.41
N THR A 60 -4.55 -5.67 -22.08
CA THR A 60 -5.91 -5.80 -22.60
C THR A 60 -6.91 -5.94 -21.45
N LEU A 61 -6.55 -6.72 -20.42
CA LEU A 61 -7.36 -6.89 -19.21
C LEU A 61 -7.49 -5.55 -18.47
N GLU A 62 -6.39 -4.84 -18.25
CA GLU A 62 -6.38 -3.52 -17.63
C GLU A 62 -7.31 -2.55 -18.38
N LYS A 63 -7.19 -2.49 -19.71
CA LYS A 63 -8.07 -1.68 -20.57
C LYS A 63 -9.53 -2.12 -20.46
N SER A 64 -9.81 -3.42 -20.47
CA SER A 64 -11.17 -3.92 -20.38
C SER A 64 -11.83 -3.59 -19.04
N LEU A 65 -11.08 -3.69 -17.93
CA LEU A 65 -11.55 -3.32 -16.61
C LEU A 65 -11.78 -1.80 -16.51
N ALA A 66 -10.87 -1.00 -17.06
CA ALA A 66 -11.04 0.44 -17.12
C ALA A 66 -12.29 0.84 -17.92
N LEU A 67 -12.55 0.18 -19.06
CA LEU A 67 -13.73 0.42 -19.88
C LEU A 67 -15.02 0.05 -19.16
N VAL A 68 -15.06 -1.11 -18.51
CA VAL A 68 -16.22 -1.54 -17.71
C VAL A 68 -16.44 -0.56 -16.56
N ALA A 69 -15.38 -0.18 -15.85
CA ALA A 69 -15.44 0.78 -14.75
C ALA A 69 -16.01 2.13 -15.23
N GLU A 70 -15.54 2.66 -16.35
CA GLU A 70 -16.02 3.93 -16.91
C GLU A 70 -17.50 3.84 -17.33
N TYR A 71 -17.91 2.69 -17.87
CA TYR A 71 -19.30 2.46 -18.25
C TYR A 71 -20.25 2.33 -17.04
N VAL A 72 -19.82 1.67 -15.95
CA VAL A 72 -20.66 1.44 -14.76
C VAL A 72 -20.60 2.56 -13.73
N LYS A 73 -19.58 3.45 -13.81
CA LYS A 73 -19.36 4.57 -12.89
C LYS A 73 -20.62 5.43 -12.65
N PRO A 74 -21.44 5.80 -13.66
CA PRO A 74 -22.65 6.60 -13.43
C PRO A 74 -23.72 5.92 -12.57
N SER A 75 -23.63 4.60 -12.38
CA SER A 75 -24.56 3.83 -11.55
C SER A 75 -24.19 3.87 -10.06
N VAL A 76 -23.00 4.35 -9.69
CA VAL A 76 -22.52 4.40 -8.30
C VAL A 76 -22.60 5.84 -7.80
N VAL A 77 -23.16 6.02 -6.60
CA VAL A 77 -23.35 7.34 -6.00
C VAL A 77 -22.61 7.47 -4.67
N SER A 78 -22.21 8.69 -4.34
CA SER A 78 -21.68 9.02 -3.02
C SER A 78 -22.80 9.55 -2.13
N ILE A 79 -22.92 8.99 -0.94
CA ILE A 79 -23.93 9.33 0.06
C ILE A 79 -23.23 10.03 1.22
N THR A 80 -23.60 11.27 1.49
CA THR A 80 -23.14 12.00 2.68
C THR A 80 -24.31 12.12 3.65
N THR A 81 -24.12 11.68 4.88
CA THR A 81 -25.13 11.82 5.94
C THR A 81 -24.62 12.71 7.07
N VAL A 82 -25.56 13.39 7.73
CA VAL A 82 -25.28 14.25 8.87
C VAL A 82 -26.20 13.87 10.01
N LYS A 83 -25.63 13.67 11.19
CA LYS A 83 -26.33 13.42 12.43
C LYS A 83 -26.07 14.55 13.41
N VAL A 84 -27.13 15.12 13.96
CA VAL A 84 -27.11 16.27 14.85
C VAL A 84 -27.35 15.79 16.28
N PHE A 85 -26.27 15.74 17.07
CA PHE A 85 -26.35 15.43 18.48
C PHE A 85 -26.64 16.71 19.27
N LYS A 86 -27.79 16.73 19.97
CA LYS A 86 -28.08 17.75 20.98
C LYS A 86 -27.48 17.32 22.29
N HIS A 87 -26.52 18.07 22.83
CA HIS A 87 -26.17 17.87 24.23
C HIS A 87 -27.41 18.21 25.08
N PRO A 88 -27.84 17.31 25.97
CA PRO A 88 -28.84 17.69 26.96
C PRO A 88 -28.23 18.86 27.72
N LYS A 89 -28.92 20.01 27.70
CA LYS A 89 -28.55 21.17 28.52
C LYS A 89 -28.38 20.64 29.93
N ARG A 90 -27.14 20.48 30.40
CA ARG A 90 -26.88 20.42 31.83
C ARG A 90 -27.35 21.78 32.30
N ARG A 91 -28.57 21.82 32.87
CA ARG A 91 -29.03 22.97 33.63
C ARG A 91 -27.98 23.15 34.72
N PHE A 92 -27.02 24.02 34.47
CA PHE A 92 -26.27 24.66 35.53
C PHE A 92 -27.34 25.32 36.38
N HIS A 93 -27.74 24.63 37.44
CA HIS A 93 -28.44 25.23 38.56
C HIS A 93 -27.39 26.10 39.26
N GLY A 94 -27.08 27.25 38.63
CA GLY A 94 -26.71 28.43 39.38
C GLY A 94 -27.95 28.86 40.16
N ASP A 95 -27.73 29.29 41.39
CA ASP A 95 -28.69 29.98 42.26
C ASP A 95 -29.50 29.10 43.24
N ARG A 96 -28.80 28.17 43.91
CA ARG A 96 -29.06 27.95 45.34
C ARG A 96 -27.87 28.48 46.16
N PRO A 97 -28.07 29.48 47.05
CA PRO A 97 -27.04 29.86 48.02
C PRO A 97 -26.92 28.72 49.04
N GLY A 98 -25.99 27.78 48.82
CA GLY A 98 -25.75 26.68 49.76
C GLY A 98 -24.83 25.58 49.23
N ASP A 99 -24.91 25.25 47.93
CA ASP A 99 -24.20 24.09 47.39
C ASP A 99 -22.99 24.55 46.54
N ARG A 100 -21.85 24.77 47.19
CA ARG A 100 -20.58 24.87 46.46
C ARG A 100 -20.28 23.47 45.90
N PRO A 101 -20.23 23.26 44.56
CA PRO A 101 -19.76 21.98 44.07
C PRO A 101 -18.30 21.89 44.52
N GLU A 102 -17.97 20.82 45.25
CA GLU A 102 -16.60 20.47 45.57
C GLU A 102 -15.78 20.64 44.29
N ARG A 103 -14.87 21.61 44.32
CA ARG A 103 -13.89 21.83 43.28
C ARG A 103 -13.22 20.46 43.10
N ARG A 104 -13.54 19.74 42.02
CA ARG A 104 -12.75 18.59 41.60
C ARG A 104 -11.34 19.16 41.47
N ARG A 105 -10.48 18.86 42.44
CA ARG A 105 -9.07 19.25 42.43
C ARG A 105 -8.50 18.68 41.14
N ASP A 106 -8.35 19.54 40.15
CA ASP A 106 -7.61 19.20 38.95
C ASP A 106 -6.14 19.14 39.39
N PRO A 107 -5.47 17.97 39.32
CA PRO A 107 -4.09 17.83 39.79
C PRO A 107 -3.13 18.83 39.13
N PHE A 108 -3.49 19.34 37.95
CA PHE A 108 -2.74 20.40 37.27
C PHE A 108 -2.92 21.77 37.95
N ARG A 109 -4.11 22.07 38.48
CA ARG A 109 -4.42 23.36 39.10
C ARG A 109 -3.73 23.54 40.45
N ASP A 110 -3.57 22.45 41.20
CA ASP A 110 -2.82 22.43 42.46
C ASP A 110 -1.30 22.66 42.25
N PHE A 111 -0.76 22.35 41.06
CA PHE A 111 0.67 22.48 40.76
C PHE A 111 1.07 23.87 40.23
N PHE A 112 0.24 24.49 39.37
CA PHE A 112 0.56 25.79 38.73
C PHE A 112 -0.10 27.01 39.40
N GLY A 113 -1.01 26.78 40.35
CA GLY A 113 -1.74 27.84 41.06
C GLY A 113 -2.97 28.37 40.30
N ASP A 114 -3.97 28.80 41.08
CA ASP A 114 -5.27 29.28 40.56
C ASP A 114 -5.09 30.47 39.59
N ASP A 115 -4.14 31.37 39.86
CA ASP A 115 -3.92 32.59 39.08
C ASP A 115 -3.27 32.35 37.71
N PHE A 116 -2.40 31.34 37.60
CA PHE A 116 -1.78 30.96 36.34
C PHE A 116 -2.82 30.27 35.44
N PHE A 117 -3.58 29.34 35.99
CA PHE A 117 -4.57 28.60 35.22
C PHE A 117 -5.70 29.52 34.72
N ASP A 118 -6.21 30.44 35.54
CA ASP A 118 -7.32 31.32 35.14
C ASP A 118 -6.88 32.40 34.10
N ARG A 119 -5.58 32.73 34.02
CA ARG A 119 -5.03 33.66 33.02
C ARG A 119 -4.67 32.98 31.68
N PHE A 120 -4.23 31.72 31.71
CA PHE A 120 -3.79 30.97 30.52
C PHE A 120 -4.82 29.98 29.96
N MET A 121 -5.78 29.53 30.76
CA MET A 121 -6.91 28.70 30.37
C MET A 121 -8.21 29.45 30.71
N PRO A 122 -8.57 30.51 29.95
CA PRO A 122 -9.87 31.15 30.11
C PRO A 122 -10.93 30.06 29.96
N ARG A 123 -11.83 29.94 30.96
CA ARG A 123 -12.92 28.95 31.00
C ARG A 123 -13.66 28.91 29.66
N GLN A 124 -13.21 28.06 28.75
CA GLN A 124 -13.95 27.75 27.55
C GLN A 124 -15.15 26.98 28.04
N ARG A 125 -16.29 27.67 28.08
CA ARG A 125 -17.58 27.02 28.28
C ARG A 125 -17.63 25.86 27.29
N PRO A 126 -17.98 24.64 27.72
CA PRO A 126 -18.22 23.56 26.76
C PRO A 126 -19.20 24.12 25.72
N PRO A 127 -18.98 23.89 24.42
CA PRO A 127 -19.86 24.45 23.40
C PRO A 127 -21.30 24.06 23.73
N GLU A 128 -22.10 25.03 24.17
CA GLU A 128 -23.55 24.86 24.28
C GLU A 128 -24.07 24.88 22.85
N GLY A 129 -24.18 23.70 22.25
CA GLY A 129 -24.50 23.61 20.84
C GLY A 129 -24.85 22.20 20.38
N GLU A 130 -25.48 22.17 19.23
CA GLU A 130 -25.66 20.97 18.43
C GLU A 130 -24.32 20.56 17.81
N PHE A 131 -23.89 19.31 18.02
CA PHE A 131 -22.73 18.75 17.33
C PHE A 131 -23.20 18.00 16.09
N LYS A 132 -22.67 18.37 14.93
CA LYS A 132 -22.94 17.66 13.68
C LYS A 132 -21.83 16.65 13.40
N THR A 133 -22.17 15.37 13.35
CA THR A 133 -21.28 14.31 12.85
C THR A 133 -21.63 14.01 11.41
N LYS A 134 -20.63 14.04 10.54
CA LYS A 134 -20.80 13.68 9.12
C LYS A 134 -20.30 12.25 8.90
N SER A 135 -21.02 11.49 8.08
CA SER A 135 -20.60 10.17 7.60
C SER A 135 -20.66 10.13 6.07
N LEU A 136 -19.84 9.27 5.49
CA LEU A 136 -19.73 9.05 4.05
C LEU A 136 -19.97 7.58 3.76
N GLY A 137 -20.75 7.32 2.70
CA GLY A 137 -20.99 5.99 2.18
C GLY A 137 -21.16 6.01 0.66
N SER A 138 -21.42 4.84 0.10
CA SER A 138 -21.74 4.66 -1.31
C SER A 138 -23.09 3.95 -1.47
N GLY A 139 -23.67 4.09 -2.65
CA GLY A 139 -24.85 3.34 -3.06
C GLY A 139 -24.83 3.07 -4.56
N VAL A 140 -25.72 2.19 -5.00
CA VAL A 140 -25.88 1.82 -6.41
C VAL A 140 -27.30 2.12 -6.87
N ILE A 141 -27.45 2.76 -8.03
CA ILE A 141 -28.73 3.00 -8.67
C ILE A 141 -29.22 1.69 -9.30
N VAL A 142 -30.37 1.21 -8.86
CA VAL A 142 -30.94 -0.09 -9.30
C VAL A 142 -32.12 0.05 -10.25
N ASP A 143 -32.71 1.25 -10.35
CA ASP A 143 -33.88 1.50 -11.19
C ASP A 143 -33.81 2.89 -11.86
N LYS A 144 -34.42 3.01 -13.04
CA LYS A 144 -34.50 4.25 -13.83
C LYS A 144 -35.27 5.36 -13.12
N ARG A 145 -36.11 5.00 -12.13
CA ARG A 145 -36.80 5.98 -11.26
C ARG A 145 -35.86 6.61 -10.21
N GLY A 146 -34.62 6.14 -10.10
CA GLY A 146 -33.62 6.69 -9.18
C GLY A 146 -33.56 5.99 -7.81
N TYR A 147 -33.98 4.73 -7.71
CA TYR A 147 -33.80 3.96 -6.46
C TYR A 147 -32.34 3.63 -6.22
N ILE A 148 -31.85 3.94 -5.02
CA ILE A 148 -30.47 3.69 -4.60
C ILE A 148 -30.47 2.61 -3.52
N LEU A 149 -29.70 1.55 -3.76
CA LEU A 149 -29.39 0.52 -2.77
C LEU A 149 -28.12 0.90 -2.01
N THR A 150 -28.19 0.90 -0.68
CA THR A 150 -27.05 1.14 0.22
C THR A 150 -27.20 0.31 1.49
N ASN A 151 -26.17 0.27 2.32
CA ASN A 151 -26.23 -0.44 3.60
C ASN A 151 -27.07 0.35 4.61
N ASN A 152 -27.87 -0.34 5.43
CA ASN A 152 -28.75 0.27 6.42
C ASN A 152 -28.00 1.23 7.37
N HIS A 153 -26.80 0.86 7.84
CA HIS A 153 -26.05 1.71 8.78
C HIS A 153 -25.59 3.05 8.18
N VAL A 154 -25.58 3.19 6.85
CA VAL A 154 -25.22 4.43 6.17
C VAL A 154 -26.33 5.46 6.34
N VAL A 155 -27.57 5.01 6.41
CA VAL A 155 -28.78 5.84 6.38
C VAL A 155 -29.60 5.78 7.67
N ALA A 156 -29.27 4.89 8.60
CA ALA A 156 -29.98 4.75 9.87
C ALA A 156 -29.79 5.97 10.78
N ASP A 157 -30.90 6.48 11.33
CA ASP A 157 -30.95 7.56 12.33
C ASP A 157 -30.12 8.80 11.95
N VAL A 158 -30.21 9.24 10.69
CA VAL A 158 -29.55 10.45 10.17
C VAL A 158 -30.57 11.59 10.03
N ASP A 159 -30.13 12.82 10.26
CA ASP A 159 -30.98 14.01 10.17
C ASP A 159 -30.96 14.64 8.77
N GLU A 160 -29.79 14.62 8.11
CA GLU A 160 -29.64 15.09 6.74
C GLU A 160 -28.98 13.99 5.89
N LEU A 161 -29.44 13.84 4.64
CA LEU A 161 -28.87 12.93 3.65
C LEU A 161 -28.70 13.68 2.32
N LYS A 162 -27.51 13.58 1.73
CA LYS A 162 -27.17 14.18 0.43
C LYS A 162 -26.57 13.12 -0.48
N VAL A 163 -27.03 13.09 -1.73
CA VAL A 163 -26.52 12.19 -2.76
C VAL A 163 -25.75 13.00 -3.79
N LYS A 164 -24.57 12.51 -4.17
CA LYS A 164 -23.74 13.05 -5.25
C LYS A 164 -23.55 11.97 -6.32
N LEU A 165 -23.83 12.34 -7.57
CA LEU A 165 -23.62 11.53 -8.78
C LEU A 165 -22.21 11.77 -9.34
#